data_AF-A0AAU9Q929-F1
#
_entry.id   AF-A0AAU9Q929-F1
#
_cell.length_a   1.000
_cell.length_b   1.000
_cell.length_c   1.000
_cell.angle_alpha   90.00
_cell.angle_beta   90.00
_cell.angle_gamma   90.00
#
_symmetry.space_group_name_H-M   'P 1'
#
loop_
_entity.id
_entity.type
_entity.pdbx_description
1 polymer ?
#
loop_
_entity_poly.entity_id
_entity_poly.type
_entity_poly.pdbx_seq_one_letter_code
_entity_poly.pdbx_strand_id
1 'polypeptide(L)' 'MNGLKHFLNNEDGITAIEYAIIGVAMSSALFYIFDEGGFLESLEDAWGTMEKNIKNSGKVLGSS' A
#
# COMPACT_ATOMS: atom_id res chain seq x y z
N MET A 1 0.51 -32.17 -20.46
CA MET A 1 0.62 -30.80 -19.90
C MET A 1 0.15 -30.73 -18.44
N ASN A 2 0.52 -31.68 -17.57
CA ASN A 2 0.11 -31.68 -16.15
C ASN A 2 1.27 -31.42 -15.18
N GLY A 3 2.53 -31.56 -15.61
CA GLY A 3 3.69 -31.33 -14.75
C GLY A 3 3.91 -29.85 -14.38
N LEU A 4 3.65 -28.93 -15.31
CA LEU A 4 3.81 -27.48 -15.07
C LEU A 4 2.76 -26.96 -14.07
N LYS A 5 1.52 -27.47 -14.14
CA LYS A 5 0.47 -27.19 -13.15
C LYS A 5 0.82 -27.75 -11.77
N HIS A 6 1.43 -28.93 -11.72
CA HIS A 6 1.83 -29.55 -10.47
C HIS A 6 2.96 -28.78 -9.78
N PHE A 7 3.91 -28.22 -10.54
CA PHE A 7 5.01 -27.40 -10.02
C PHE A 7 4.55 -26.03 -9.50
N LEU A 8 3.60 -25.38 -10.19
CA LEU A 8 3.03 -24.09 -9.76
C LEU A 8 2.16 -24.21 -8.50
N ASN A 9 1.57 -25.40 -8.26
CA ASN A 9 0.77 -25.70 -7.08
C ASN A 9 1.53 -26.53 -6.04
N ASN A 10 2.86 -26.62 -6.12
CA ASN A 10 3.64 -27.41 -5.18
C ASN A 10 4.05 -26.55 -3.97
N GLU A 11 3.18 -26.48 -2.97
CA GLU A 11 3.46 -25.88 -1.65
C GLU A 11 4.10 -26.88 -0.68
N ASP A 12 4.28 -28.14 -1.10
CA ASP A 12 4.84 -29.23 -0.30
C ASP A 12 6.36 -29.07 -0.13
N GLY A 13 6.77 -28.09 0.66
CA GLY A 13 8.18 -27.85 0.98
C GLY A 13 8.52 -26.50 1.58
N ILE A 14 7.58 -25.56 1.69
CA ILE A 14 7.87 -24.25 2.27
C ILE A 14 7.84 -24.39 3.79
N THR A 15 9.02 -24.39 4.38
CA THR A 15 9.25 -24.53 5.81
C THR A 15 8.89 -23.23 6.55
N ALA A 16 8.53 -23.35 7.83
CA ALA A 16 8.14 -22.20 8.65
C ALA A 16 9.21 -21.09 8.72
N ILE A 17 10.49 -21.43 8.51
CA ILE A 17 11.59 -20.45 8.50
C ILE A 17 11.57 -19.58 7.23
N GLU A 18 11.17 -20.12 6.08
CA GLU A 18 11.11 -19.35 4.83
C GLU A 18 9.96 -18.35 4.86
N TYR A 19 8.79 -18.76 5.37
CA TYR A 19 7.68 -17.84 5.62
C TYR A 19 8.04 -16.76 6.64
N ALA A 20 8.82 -17.09 7.68
CA ALA A 20 9.29 -16.10 8.65
C ALA A 20 10.19 -15.04 7.98
N ILE A 21 11.10 -15.45 7.09
CA ILE A 21 11.99 -14.53 6.37
C ILE A 21 11.20 -13.64 5.39
N ILE A 22 10.24 -14.21 4.66
CA ILE A 22 9.34 -13.44 3.78
C ILE A 22 8.53 -12.44 4.60
N GLY A 23 8.02 -12.85 5.77
CA GLY A 23 7.30 -11.95 6.70
C GLY A 23 8.17 -10.79 7.19
N VAL A 24 9.44 -11.03 7.50
CA VAL A 24 10.40 -9.97 7.86
C VAL A 24 10.63 -9.01 6.68
N ALA A 25 10.82 -9.54 5.47
CA ALA A 25 11.05 -8.73 4.27
C ALA A 25 9.82 -7.89 3.88
N MET A 26 8.61 -8.43 4.02
CA MET A 26 7.37 -7.67 3.83
C MET A 26 7.21 -6.60 4.90
N SER A 27 7.53 -6.90 6.16
CA SER A 27 7.42 -5.92 7.26
C SER A 27 8.38 -4.75 7.06
N SER A 28 9.62 -5.00 6.62
CA SER A 28 10.59 -3.92 6.34
C SER A 28 10.22 -3.10 5.11
N ALA A 29 9.69 -3.73 4.07
CA ALA A 29 9.19 -3.03 2.89
C ALA A 29 8.00 -2.12 3.23
N LEU A 30 7.05 -2.62 4.03
CA LEU A 30 5.92 -1.81 4.51
C LEU A 30 6.40 -0.66 5.41
N PHE A 31 7.35 -0.92 6.30
CA PHE A 31 7.96 0.12 7.13
C PHE A 31 8.55 1.22 6.25
N TYR A 32 9.36 0.87 5.25
CA TYR A 32 9.92 1.85 4.32
C TYR A 32 8.84 2.64 3.59
N ILE A 33 7.83 1.97 3.02
CA ILE A 33 6.74 2.64 2.27
C ILE A 33 6.00 3.65 3.16
N PHE A 34 5.67 3.25 4.40
CA PHE A 34 4.87 4.08 5.30
C PHE A 34 5.68 5.17 6.00
N ASP A 35 6.96 4.94 6.31
CA ASP A 35 7.80 5.88 7.07
C ASP A 35 8.65 6.77 6.16
N GLU A 36 9.53 6.19 5.34
CA GLU A 36 10.50 6.93 4.52
C GLU A 36 10.02 7.19 3.08
N GLY A 37 9.10 6.37 2.58
CA GLY A 37 8.66 6.35 1.18
C GLY A 37 7.65 7.44 0.81
N GLY A 38 7.27 8.30 1.75
CA GLY A 38 6.37 9.44 1.52
C GLY A 38 4.92 9.05 1.20
N PHE A 39 4.52 7.80 1.42
CA PHE A 39 3.15 7.35 1.13
C PHE A 39 2.12 8.06 2.03
N LEU A 40 2.39 8.16 3.33
CA LEU A 40 1.51 8.87 4.26
C LEU A 40 1.43 10.37 3.93
N GLU A 41 2.56 11.00 3.65
CA GLU A 41 2.61 12.42 3.24
C GLU A 41 1.80 12.66 1.96
N SER A 42 1.92 11.77 0.97
CA SER A 42 1.14 11.85 -0.28
C SER A 42 -0.37 11.73 -0.03
N LEU A 43 -0.78 10.87 0.92
CA LEU A 43 -2.19 10.76 1.32
C LEU A 43 -2.69 12.01 2.03
N GLU A 44 -1.88 12.59 2.92
CA GLU A 44 -2.22 13.84 3.62
C GLU A 44 -2.33 15.02 2.65
N ASP A 45 -1.43 15.12 1.67
CA ASP A 45 -1.47 16.15 0.63
C ASP A 45 -2.70 16.03 -0.27
N ALA A 46 -3.04 14.80 -0.67
CA ALA A 46 -4.25 14.53 -1.44
C ALA A 46 -5.50 14.94 -0.64
N TRP A 47 -5.56 14.57 0.65
CA TRP A 47 -6.66 14.95 1.53
C TRP A 47 -6.76 16.47 1.71
N GLY A 48 -5.64 17.15 1.98
CA GLY A 48 -5.59 18.60 2.11
C GLY A 48 -6.00 19.32 0.82
N THR A 49 -5.69 18.74 -0.34
CA THR A 49 -6.16 19.26 -1.64
C THR A 49 -7.67 19.12 -1.78
N MET A 50 -8.25 17.98 -1.39
CA MET A 50 -9.72 17.81 -1.38
C MET A 50 -10.40 18.81 -0.44
N GLU A 51 -9.86 18.99 0.78
CA GLU A 51 -10.39 19.96 1.74
C GLU A 51 -10.38 21.39 1.19
N LYS A 52 -9.26 21.82 0.58
CA LYS A 52 -9.15 23.13 -0.06
C LYS A 52 -10.18 23.30 -1.18
N ASN A 53 -10.35 22.27 -2.02
CA ASN A 53 -11.32 22.31 -3.11
C ASN A 53 -12.75 22.46 -2.59
N ILE A 54 -13.13 21.71 -1.54
CA ILE A 54 -14.44 21.83 -0.90
C ILE A 54 -14.67 23.22 -0.31
N LYS A 55 -13.69 23.75 0.44
CA LYS A 55 -13.78 25.11 1.03
C LYS A 55 -13.90 26.19 -0.04
N ASN A 56 -13.14 26.06 -1.11
CA ASN A 56 -13.20 27.00 -2.23
C ASN A 56 -14.56 26.96 -2.91
N SER A 57 -15.12 25.78 -3.19
CA SER A 57 -16.47 25.63 -3.74
C SER A 57 -17.54 26.28 -2.85
N GLY A 58 -17.47 26.09 -1.53
CA GLY A 58 -18.37 26.76 -0.58
C GLY A 58 -18.24 28.29 -0.59
N LYS A 59 -17.02 28.82 -0.75
CA LYS A 59 -16.75 30.26 -0.87
C LYS A 59 -17.34 30.86 -2.16
N VAL A 60 -17.36 30.12 -3.27
CA VAL A 60 -17.98 30.60 -4.52
C VAL A 60 -19.50 30.76 -4.37
N LEU A 61 -20.13 29.96 -3.51
CA LEU A 61 -21.58 30.01 -3.25
C LEU A 61 -21.98 31.05 -2.20
N GLY A 62 -21.07 31.43 -1.31
CA GLY A 62 -21.29 32.45 -0.26
C GLY A 62 -20.85 33.87 -0.65
N SER A 63 -20.28 34.06 -1.85
CA SER A 63 -19.95 35.38 -2.40
C SER A 63 -21.16 35.92 -3.16
N SER A 64 -22.19 36.34 -2.44
CA SER A 64 -23.30 37.17 -2.93
C SER A 64 -23.60 38.27 -1.93
#